data_AF-A0A926CXZ6-F1
#
_entry.id   AF-A0A926CXZ6-F1
#
_cell.length_a   1.000
_cell.length_b   1.000
_cell.length_c   1.000
_cell.angle_alpha   90.00
_cell.angle_beta   90.00
_cell.angle_gamma   90.00
#
_symmetry.space_group_name_H-M   'P 1'
#
loop_
_entity.id
_entity.type
_entity.pdbx_description
1 polymer ?
#
loop_
_entity_poly.entity_id
_entity_poly.type
_entity_poly.pdbx_seq_one_letter_code
_entity_poly.pdbx_strand_id
1 'polypeptide(L)'
;HEIISERMKDGPYKSIFDITRRMNLRSVNKKTLEALVYAGAMDCFPLHRAQYFASEKGEYNNCIETALKYGINYQSNSITAQHSLFGDTVSMEIAEPKFPDVPVWNNIEKLKKEFEVCGMYISGHPLDEYKLELEALRTCSVTEIHKFPDSNVNIIGFVNSSSTKLAKSGEKFIVFTIEDYQGNLECTMFGNTYVRYKNYVEEPGQVIFIKAKCQKSYRDPDKTELRINEVELLSEVRARKNLKATINMKLEDVTESFMEDLKGMIKTHPGTDQVVLNITGDHTDINFRSKNGILKIDNPVLHMLKKFGEVKLTLG
;
A
#
# COMPACT_ATOMS: atom_id res chain seq x y z
N HIS A 1 -2.43 29.06 -3.22
CA HIS A 1 -1.69 30.28 -2.82
C HIS A 1 -2.21 30.88 -1.52
N GLU A 2 -3.52 31.08 -1.35
CA GLU A 2 -4.10 31.69 -0.14
C GLU A 2 -3.68 31.00 1.18
N ILE A 3 -3.76 29.66 1.24
CA ILE A 3 -3.35 28.87 2.42
C ILE A 3 -1.88 29.11 2.81
N ILE A 4 -1.01 29.29 1.80
CA ILE A 4 0.42 29.51 2.01
C ILE A 4 0.66 30.95 2.50
N SER A 5 0.00 31.93 1.88
CA SER A 5 0.13 33.34 2.23
C SER A 5 -0.33 33.63 3.65
N GLU A 6 -1.47 33.07 4.08
CA GLU A 6 -1.95 33.18 5.46
C GLU A 6 -0.94 32.58 6.43
N ARG A 7 -0.48 31.34 6.16
CA ARG A 7 0.48 30.65 7.03
C ARG A 7 1.81 31.39 7.17
N MET A 8 2.27 32.05 6.10
CA MET A 8 3.48 32.87 6.16
C MET A 8 3.31 34.13 7.01
N LYS A 9 2.09 34.68 7.04
CA LYS A 9 1.76 35.90 7.79
C LYS A 9 1.54 35.62 9.28
N ASP A 10 0.73 34.60 9.58
CA ASP A 10 0.19 34.38 10.92
C ASP A 10 0.70 33.07 11.57
N GLY A 11 1.68 32.39 10.94
CA GLY A 11 2.34 31.20 11.47
C GLY A 11 1.67 29.86 11.10
N PRO A 12 2.24 28.72 11.55
CA PRO A 12 1.70 27.40 11.23
C PRO A 12 0.32 27.17 11.86
N TYR A 13 -0.57 26.51 11.09
CA TYR A 13 -1.86 26.06 11.60
C TYR A 13 -1.69 25.00 12.70
N LYS A 14 -2.55 25.07 13.73
CA LYS A 14 -2.52 24.13 14.87
C LYS A 14 -3.54 23.01 14.78
N SER A 15 -4.65 23.22 14.05
CA SER A 15 -5.72 22.24 13.85
C SER A 15 -6.54 22.58 12.61
N ILE A 16 -7.45 21.68 12.22
CA ILE A 16 -8.46 21.98 11.20
C ILE A 16 -9.34 23.19 11.58
N PHE A 17 -9.63 23.36 12.87
CA PHE A 17 -10.42 24.50 13.35
C PHE A 17 -9.65 25.81 13.21
N ASP A 18 -8.35 25.80 13.45
CA ASP A 18 -7.48 26.97 13.22
C ASP A 18 -7.47 27.38 11.74
N ILE A 19 -7.39 26.40 10.83
CA ILE A 19 -7.53 26.63 9.38
C ILE A 19 -8.88 27.27 9.06
N THR A 20 -9.99 26.70 9.55
CA THR A 20 -11.34 27.21 9.22
C THR A 20 -11.66 28.56 9.86
N ARG A 21 -11.02 28.92 10.98
CA ARG A 21 -11.11 30.28 11.56
C ARG A 21 -10.39 31.32 10.70
N ARG A 22 -9.19 30.99 10.22
CA ARG A 22 -8.27 31.92 9.54
C ARG A 22 -8.53 32.11 8.06
N MET A 23 -8.99 31.06 7.39
CA MET A 23 -9.10 31.04 5.93
C MET A 23 -10.45 31.57 5.43
N ASN A 24 -10.45 32.08 4.20
CA ASN A 24 -11.68 32.35 3.47
C ASN A 24 -12.38 31.04 3.08
N LEU A 25 -13.50 30.74 3.74
CA LEU A 25 -14.25 29.50 3.54
C LEU A 25 -14.97 29.40 2.18
N ARG A 26 -14.97 30.48 1.38
CA ARG A 26 -15.38 30.42 -0.04
C ARG A 26 -14.33 29.72 -0.89
N SER A 27 -13.05 30.01 -0.63
CA SER A 27 -11.90 29.37 -1.29
C SER A 27 -11.58 28.00 -0.69
N VAL A 28 -11.57 27.92 0.65
CA VAL A 28 -11.32 26.69 1.41
C VAL A 28 -12.66 26.07 1.79
N ASN A 29 -13.33 25.50 0.79
CA ASN A 29 -14.60 24.81 0.97
C ASN A 29 -14.40 23.34 1.39
N LYS A 30 -15.51 22.61 1.60
CA LYS A 30 -15.53 21.18 1.95
C LYS A 30 -14.63 20.35 1.03
N LYS A 31 -14.78 20.48 -0.28
CA LYS A 31 -14.00 19.70 -1.26
C LYS A 31 -12.50 19.97 -1.16
N THR A 32 -12.12 21.23 -0.89
CA THR A 32 -10.72 21.61 -0.66
C THR A 32 -10.17 20.93 0.59
N LEU A 33 -10.90 20.95 1.71
CA LEU A 33 -10.48 20.29 2.95
C LEU A 33 -10.40 18.77 2.79
N GLU A 34 -11.39 18.14 2.15
CA GLU A 34 -11.37 16.70 1.86
C GLU A 34 -10.14 16.32 1.04
N ALA A 35 -9.81 17.08 -0.01
CA ALA A 35 -8.62 16.85 -0.82
C ALA A 35 -7.33 17.01 -0.01
N LEU A 36 -7.23 18.00 0.88
CA LEU A 36 -6.07 18.18 1.76
C LEU A 36 -5.88 17.00 2.72
N VAL A 37 -6.98 16.48 3.29
CA VAL A 37 -6.92 15.29 4.14
C VAL A 37 -6.51 14.07 3.32
N TYR A 38 -7.13 13.83 2.16
CA TYR A 38 -6.79 12.70 1.30
C TYR A 38 -5.34 12.72 0.83
N ALA A 39 -4.81 13.91 0.50
CA ALA A 39 -3.41 14.10 0.11
C ALA A 39 -2.40 14.00 1.27
N GLY A 40 -2.88 13.93 2.53
CA GLY A 40 -2.01 13.88 3.71
C GLY A 40 -1.47 15.21 4.19
N ALA A 41 -1.95 16.34 3.65
CA ALA A 41 -1.51 17.66 4.08
C ALA A 41 -1.90 17.99 5.53
N MET A 42 -2.79 17.19 6.13
CA MET A 42 -3.30 17.34 7.50
C MET A 42 -2.82 16.22 8.44
N ASP A 43 -1.88 15.36 8.00
CA ASP A 43 -1.33 14.26 8.80
C ASP A 43 -0.41 14.76 9.94
N CYS A 44 -0.06 16.05 9.95
CA CYS A 44 0.73 16.66 11.03
C CYS A 44 -0.09 16.94 12.30
N PHE A 45 -1.42 16.91 12.22
CA PHE A 45 -2.31 17.05 13.36
C PHE A 45 -2.48 15.71 14.08
N PRO A 46 -2.83 15.70 15.38
CA PRO A 46 -3.02 14.47 16.17
C PRO A 46 -4.36 13.77 15.83
N LEU A 47 -4.65 13.60 14.54
CA LEU A 47 -5.86 12.97 14.00
C LEU A 47 -5.48 12.10 12.81
N HIS A 48 -6.03 10.89 12.72
CA HIS A 48 -5.88 10.09 11.51
C HIS A 48 -6.93 10.47 10.46
N ARG A 49 -6.58 10.30 9.18
CA ARG A 49 -7.41 10.74 8.03
C ARG A 49 -8.88 10.32 8.12
N ALA A 50 -9.18 9.12 8.63
CA ALA A 50 -10.55 8.62 8.78
C ALA A 50 -11.43 9.46 9.73
N GLN A 51 -10.86 10.07 10.78
CA GLN A 51 -11.63 10.87 11.75
C GLN A 51 -12.27 12.10 11.10
N TYR A 52 -11.57 12.73 10.15
CA TYR A 52 -12.10 13.89 9.42
C TYR A 52 -13.39 13.58 8.64
N PHE A 53 -13.60 12.31 8.27
CA PHE A 53 -14.77 11.84 7.52
C PHE A 53 -15.81 11.16 8.40
N ALA A 54 -15.55 11.00 9.70
CA ALA A 54 -16.50 10.43 10.64
C ALA A 54 -17.64 11.41 10.95
N SER A 55 -18.79 10.87 11.34
CA SER A 55 -19.91 11.62 11.90
C SER A 55 -20.13 11.20 13.34
N GLU A 56 -20.48 12.15 14.19
CA GLU A 56 -20.87 11.85 15.57
C GLU A 56 -22.24 11.14 15.60
N LYS A 57 -22.50 10.32 16.63
CA LYS A 57 -23.73 9.55 16.74
C LYS A 57 -24.94 10.49 16.88
N GLY A 58 -25.80 10.50 15.88
CA GLY A 58 -26.99 11.36 15.84
C GLY A 58 -26.81 12.64 15.02
N GLU A 59 -25.61 12.91 14.52
CA GLU A 59 -25.31 14.02 13.62
C GLU A 59 -25.26 13.55 12.17
N TYR A 60 -25.79 14.39 11.27
CA TYR A 60 -25.73 14.13 9.82
C TYR A 60 -24.41 14.61 9.20
N ASN A 61 -23.74 15.56 9.85
CA ASN A 61 -22.55 16.20 9.32
C ASN A 61 -21.31 15.37 9.67
N ASN A 62 -20.35 15.30 8.76
CA ASN A 62 -19.04 14.76 9.10
C ASN A 62 -18.17 15.79 9.83
N CYS A 63 -17.01 15.36 10.30
CA CYS A 63 -16.10 16.20 11.08
C CYS A 63 -15.53 17.40 10.28
N ILE A 64 -15.31 17.26 8.97
CA ILE A 64 -14.94 18.40 8.10
C ILE A 64 -16.06 19.44 8.04
N GLU A 65 -17.31 19.02 7.85
CA GLU A 65 -18.46 19.93 7.86
C GLU A 65 -18.67 20.59 9.22
N THR A 66 -18.42 19.85 10.30
CA THR A 66 -18.43 20.37 11.67
C THR A 66 -17.37 21.45 11.86
N ALA A 67 -16.15 21.24 11.36
CA ALA A 67 -15.09 22.24 11.41
C ALA A 67 -15.39 23.49 10.56
N LEU A 68 -16.05 23.32 9.41
CA LEU A 68 -16.50 24.45 8.58
C LEU A 68 -17.58 25.27 9.29
N LYS A 69 -18.60 24.62 9.86
CA LYS A 69 -19.65 25.30 10.65
C LYS A 69 -19.05 26.05 11.84
N TYR A 70 -18.09 25.43 12.52
CA TYR A 70 -17.34 26.06 13.59
C TYR A 70 -16.63 27.34 13.11
N GLY A 71 -15.91 27.28 11.99
CA GLY A 71 -15.23 28.45 11.41
C GLY A 71 -16.20 29.57 11.02
N ILE A 72 -17.34 29.24 10.39
CA ILE A 72 -18.39 30.21 10.03
C ILE A 72 -18.91 30.93 11.28
N ASN A 73 -19.28 30.17 12.32
CA ASN A 73 -19.80 30.74 13.58
C ASN A 73 -18.76 31.62 14.28
N TYR A 74 -17.49 31.22 14.24
CA TYR A 74 -16.40 32.02 14.81
C TYR A 74 -16.21 33.34 14.06
N GLN A 75 -16.16 33.31 12.73
CA GLN A 75 -16.01 34.50 11.89
C GLN A 75 -17.22 35.45 12.02
N SER A 76 -18.45 34.92 12.07
CA SER A 76 -19.65 35.74 12.26
C SER A 76 -19.65 36.41 13.64
N ASN A 77 -19.30 35.68 14.69
CA ASN A 77 -19.26 36.22 16.05
C ASN A 77 -18.18 37.31 16.19
N SER A 78 -17.03 37.15 15.53
CA SER A 78 -15.98 38.17 15.49
C SER A 78 -16.45 39.47 14.83
N ILE A 79 -17.18 39.37 13.72
CA ILE A 79 -17.75 40.54 13.02
C ILE A 79 -18.81 41.22 13.89
N THR A 80 -19.71 40.45 14.51
CA THR A 80 -20.75 40.99 15.40
C THR A 80 -20.16 41.64 16.64
N ALA A 81 -19.13 41.06 17.25
CA ALA A 81 -18.42 41.65 18.39
C ALA A 81 -17.74 42.97 18.05
N GLN A 82 -17.15 43.10 16.84
CA GLN A 82 -16.54 44.34 16.36
C GLN A 82 -17.55 45.48 16.15
N HIS A 83 -18.82 45.14 15.88
CA HIS A 83 -19.92 46.10 15.72
C HIS A 83 -20.68 46.42 17.02
N SER A 84 -20.33 45.77 18.15
CA SER A 84 -20.93 46.07 19.45
C SER A 84 -20.29 47.32 20.08
N LEU A 85 -21.09 48.35 20.34
CA LEU A 85 -20.66 49.65 20.88
C LEU A 85 -20.24 49.59 22.37
N PHE A 86 -20.45 48.44 23.03
CA PHE A 86 -20.01 48.16 24.38
C PHE A 86 -18.87 47.15 24.30
N GLY A 87 -17.65 47.67 24.13
CA GLY A 87 -16.40 46.93 23.91
C GLY A 87 -15.88 46.17 25.11
N ASP A 88 -16.76 45.46 25.83
CA ASP A 88 -16.39 44.52 26.89
C ASP A 88 -17.00 43.16 26.56
N THR A 89 -16.57 42.60 25.42
CA THR A 89 -16.87 41.21 25.09
C THR A 89 -15.73 40.37 25.59
N VAL A 90 -15.97 39.69 26.73
CA VAL A 90 -15.23 38.48 27.10
C VAL A 90 -15.14 37.64 25.84
N SER A 91 -13.92 37.40 25.35
CA SER A 91 -13.67 36.51 24.22
C SER A 91 -14.19 35.13 24.62
N MET A 92 -15.44 34.85 24.27
CA MET A 92 -16.06 33.57 24.54
C MET A 92 -15.33 32.58 23.63
N GLU A 93 -14.31 31.91 24.18
CA GLU A 93 -13.59 30.86 23.46
C GLU A 93 -14.60 29.76 23.17
N ILE A 94 -15.12 29.75 21.94
CA ILE A 94 -15.99 28.68 21.47
C ILE A 94 -15.13 27.43 21.46
N ALA A 95 -15.41 26.50 22.38
CA ALA A 95 -14.66 25.26 22.51
C ALA A 95 -14.62 24.52 21.16
N GLU A 96 -13.44 24.01 20.80
CA GLU A 96 -13.29 23.18 19.60
C GLU A 96 -14.09 21.88 19.77
N PRO A 97 -14.92 21.52 18.79
CA PRO A 97 -15.58 20.22 18.77
C PRO A 97 -14.56 19.08 18.86
N LYS A 98 -14.90 18.01 19.58
CA LYS A 98 -14.08 16.79 19.61
C LYS A 98 -14.48 15.87 18.47
N PHE A 99 -13.50 15.36 17.74
CA PHE A 99 -13.76 14.34 16.73
C PHE A 99 -13.86 12.96 17.38
N PRO A 100 -14.78 12.10 16.93
CA PRO A 100 -14.92 10.76 17.48
C PRO A 100 -13.73 9.89 17.08
N ASP A 101 -13.42 8.92 17.93
CA ASP A 101 -12.51 7.83 17.58
C ASP A 101 -13.22 6.85 16.65
N VAL A 102 -12.59 6.52 15.54
CA VAL A 102 -13.10 5.57 14.55
C VAL A 102 -11.97 4.66 14.08
N PRO A 103 -12.27 3.48 13.50
CA PRO A 103 -11.25 2.64 12.90
C PRO A 103 -10.42 3.40 11.86
N VAL A 104 -9.10 3.23 11.90
CA VAL A 104 -8.20 3.76 10.88
C VAL A 104 -8.49 3.04 9.56
N TRP A 105 -8.45 3.77 8.44
CA TRP A 105 -8.51 3.14 7.13
C TRP A 105 -7.38 2.13 6.98
N ASN A 106 -7.67 1.00 6.33
CA ASN A 106 -6.60 0.11 5.92
C ASN A 106 -5.68 0.82 4.91
N ASN A 107 -4.46 0.32 4.75
CA ASN A 107 -3.44 0.98 3.94
C ASN A 107 -3.88 1.11 2.47
N ILE A 108 -4.54 0.10 1.92
CA ILE A 108 -5.03 0.09 0.53
C ILE A 108 -6.08 1.19 0.32
N GLU A 109 -7.07 1.32 1.20
CA GLU A 109 -8.09 2.37 1.16
C GLU A 109 -7.47 3.76 1.28
N LYS A 110 -6.50 3.93 2.18
CA LYS A 110 -5.77 5.19 2.35
C LYS A 110 -5.03 5.57 1.07
N LEU A 111 -4.27 4.64 0.50
CA LEU A 111 -3.49 4.84 -0.72
C LEU A 111 -4.38 5.11 -1.94
N LYS A 112 -5.52 4.43 -2.05
CA LYS A 112 -6.51 4.68 -3.11
C LYS A 112 -7.02 6.12 -3.07
N LYS A 113 -7.45 6.58 -1.90
CA LYS A 113 -7.94 7.97 -1.71
C LYS A 113 -6.85 9.01 -1.96
N GLU A 114 -5.61 8.71 -1.57
CA GLU A 114 -4.45 9.56 -1.86
C GLU A 114 -4.19 9.66 -3.37
N PHE A 115 -4.22 8.54 -4.07
CA PHE A 115 -4.04 8.47 -5.52
C PHE A 115 -5.14 9.23 -6.28
N GLU A 116 -6.40 9.10 -5.86
CA GLU A 116 -7.54 9.82 -6.48
C GLU A 116 -7.37 11.35 -6.46
N VAL A 117 -6.65 11.90 -5.47
CA VAL A 117 -6.43 13.34 -5.34
C VAL A 117 -5.08 13.79 -5.89
N CYS A 118 -4.02 13.02 -5.65
CA CYS A 118 -2.65 13.41 -6.00
C CYS A 118 -2.20 12.88 -7.36
N GLY A 119 -2.85 11.85 -7.89
CA GLY A 119 -2.42 11.12 -9.09
C GLY A 119 -1.18 10.25 -8.91
N MET A 120 -0.67 10.12 -7.67
CA MET A 120 0.47 9.30 -7.29
C MET A 120 0.37 8.88 -5.82
N TYR A 121 1.01 7.77 -5.47
CA TYR A 121 1.14 7.37 -4.07
C TYR A 121 2.31 8.11 -3.40
N ILE A 122 2.02 8.83 -2.32
CA ILE A 122 3.00 9.65 -1.58
C ILE A 122 3.44 8.92 -0.32
N SER A 123 2.49 8.28 0.39
CA SER A 123 2.70 7.70 1.71
C SER A 123 3.25 6.27 1.71
N GLY A 124 3.22 5.58 0.57
CA GLY A 124 3.73 4.21 0.41
C GLY A 124 3.26 3.58 -0.90
N HIS A 125 3.68 2.36 -1.20
CA HIS A 125 3.22 1.60 -2.38
C HIS A 125 2.30 0.46 -1.96
N PRO A 126 1.25 0.10 -2.73
CA PRO A 126 0.36 -1.03 -2.39
C PRO A 126 1.09 -2.37 -2.21
N LEU A 127 2.25 -2.54 -2.86
CA LEU A 127 3.10 -3.72 -2.73
C LEU A 127 3.98 -3.74 -1.46
N ASP A 128 4.00 -2.68 -0.65
CA ASP A 128 4.87 -2.60 0.53
C ASP A 128 4.55 -3.69 1.57
N GLU A 129 3.29 -4.14 1.62
CA GLU A 129 2.85 -5.24 2.50
C GLU A 129 3.34 -6.63 2.03
N TYR A 130 3.85 -6.72 0.81
CA TYR A 130 4.19 -7.98 0.12
C TYR A 130 5.66 -8.07 -0.31
N LYS A 131 6.55 -7.34 0.36
CA LYS A 131 7.99 -7.30 0.02
C LYS A 131 8.66 -8.68 0.07
N LEU A 132 8.28 -9.52 1.02
CA LEU A 132 8.84 -10.87 1.18
C LEU A 132 8.38 -11.79 0.05
N GLU A 133 7.10 -11.71 -0.31
CA GLU A 133 6.51 -12.46 -1.41
C GLU A 133 7.09 -12.03 -2.75
N LEU A 134 7.34 -10.73 -2.94
CA LEU A 134 8.06 -10.20 -4.09
C LEU A 134 9.47 -10.79 -4.20
N GLU A 135 10.22 -10.85 -3.10
CA GLU A 135 11.56 -11.45 -3.07
C GLU A 135 11.50 -12.97 -3.33
N ALA A 136 10.47 -13.65 -2.84
CA ALA A 136 10.35 -15.11 -2.93
C ALA A 136 9.81 -15.63 -4.28
N LEU A 137 8.93 -14.88 -4.94
CA LEU A 137 8.14 -15.37 -6.08
C LEU A 137 8.40 -14.67 -7.40
N ARG A 138 8.71 -13.37 -7.38
CA ARG A 138 8.80 -12.57 -8.60
C ARG A 138 10.06 -12.95 -9.36
N THR A 139 9.90 -13.30 -10.63
CA THR A 139 11.04 -13.55 -11.53
C THR A 139 11.29 -12.40 -12.48
N CYS A 140 10.26 -11.59 -12.77
CA CYS A 140 10.32 -10.50 -13.73
C CYS A 140 9.55 -9.29 -13.21
N SER A 141 10.14 -8.10 -13.38
CA SER A 141 9.42 -6.83 -13.23
C SER A 141 8.49 -6.58 -14.41
N VAL A 142 7.42 -5.80 -14.19
CA VAL A 142 6.45 -5.47 -15.24
C VAL A 142 7.08 -4.68 -16.41
N THR A 143 8.17 -3.95 -16.16
CA THR A 143 8.89 -3.18 -17.19
C THR A 143 9.96 -3.98 -17.93
N GLU A 144 10.30 -5.17 -17.43
CA GLU A 144 11.43 -5.97 -17.91
C GLU A 144 11.03 -7.19 -18.72
N ILE A 145 9.75 -7.36 -19.05
CA ILE A 145 9.22 -8.54 -19.76
C ILE A 145 9.97 -8.85 -21.06
N HIS A 146 10.47 -7.81 -21.75
CA HIS A 146 11.23 -7.90 -22.98
C HIS A 146 12.61 -8.58 -22.82
N LYS A 147 13.15 -8.61 -21.59
CA LYS A 147 14.41 -9.29 -21.26
C LYS A 147 14.26 -10.80 -21.11
N PHE A 148 13.02 -11.31 -21.11
CA PHE A 148 12.69 -12.72 -20.90
C PHE A 148 11.96 -13.33 -22.11
N PRO A 149 12.47 -13.20 -23.34
CA PRO A 149 11.78 -13.71 -24.52
C PRO A 149 11.53 -15.22 -24.42
N ASP A 150 10.34 -15.65 -24.84
CA ASP A 150 9.88 -17.05 -24.86
C ASP A 150 9.99 -17.81 -23.53
N SER A 151 10.10 -17.09 -22.42
CA SER A 151 10.32 -17.66 -21.09
C SER A 151 9.08 -17.57 -20.21
N ASN A 152 8.93 -18.53 -19.31
CA ASN A 152 7.91 -18.45 -18.26
C ASN A 152 8.37 -17.47 -17.17
N VAL A 153 7.47 -16.59 -16.76
CA VAL A 153 7.73 -15.57 -15.75
C VAL A 153 6.61 -15.53 -14.71
N ASN A 154 7.00 -15.20 -13.50
CA ASN A 154 6.13 -14.90 -12.38
C ASN A 154 6.20 -13.40 -12.11
N ILE A 155 5.04 -12.76 -12.16
CA ILE A 155 4.88 -11.32 -11.98
C ILE A 155 3.96 -11.08 -10.80
N ILE A 156 4.31 -10.11 -9.96
CA ILE A 156 3.45 -9.60 -8.89
C ILE A 156 3.20 -8.14 -9.21
N GLY A 157 1.92 -7.74 -9.19
CA GLY A 157 1.55 -6.35 -9.46
C GLY A 157 0.23 -5.97 -8.82
N PHE A 158 0.05 -4.68 -8.63
CA PHE A 158 -1.19 -4.07 -8.17
C PHE A 158 -2.08 -3.72 -9.36
N VAL A 159 -3.34 -4.14 -9.35
CA VAL A 159 -4.31 -3.83 -10.41
C VAL A 159 -4.77 -2.38 -10.26
N ASN A 160 -4.24 -1.50 -11.10
CA ASN A 160 -4.50 -0.06 -11.06
C ASN A 160 -5.80 0.31 -11.80
N SER A 161 -6.06 -0.33 -12.95
CA SER A 161 -7.26 -0.09 -13.73
C SER A 161 -7.70 -1.33 -14.50
N SER A 162 -8.98 -1.38 -14.85
CA SER A 162 -9.58 -2.52 -15.54
C SER A 162 -10.77 -2.09 -16.41
N SER A 163 -10.93 -2.73 -17.56
CA SER A 163 -12.00 -2.45 -18.52
C SER A 163 -12.40 -3.71 -19.29
N THR A 164 -13.64 -4.16 -19.06
CA THR A 164 -14.25 -5.23 -19.86
C THR A 164 -14.74 -4.68 -21.19
N LYS A 165 -14.35 -5.34 -22.29
CA LYS A 165 -14.66 -4.96 -23.68
C LYS A 165 -15.29 -6.14 -24.42
N LEU A 166 -15.93 -5.84 -25.55
CA LEU A 166 -16.48 -6.84 -26.49
C LEU A 166 -15.60 -6.91 -27.74
N ALA A 167 -15.17 -8.11 -28.10
CA ALA A 167 -14.47 -8.37 -29.34
C ALA A 167 -15.44 -8.32 -30.53
N LYS A 168 -14.90 -8.21 -31.76
CA LYS A 168 -15.71 -8.28 -32.99
C LYS A 168 -16.49 -9.59 -33.13
N SER A 169 -16.01 -10.67 -32.51
CA SER A 169 -16.68 -11.97 -32.42
C SER A 169 -17.88 -11.98 -31.46
N GLY A 170 -18.09 -10.91 -30.69
CA GLY A 170 -19.09 -10.85 -29.61
C GLY A 170 -18.59 -11.39 -28.26
N GLU A 171 -17.39 -11.98 -28.22
CA GLU A 171 -16.81 -12.49 -26.97
C GLU A 171 -16.30 -11.35 -26.08
N LYS A 172 -16.54 -11.45 -24.77
CA LYS A 172 -15.99 -10.51 -23.80
C LYS A 172 -14.52 -10.80 -23.53
N PHE A 173 -13.75 -9.73 -23.32
CA PHE A 173 -12.36 -9.77 -22.88
C PHE A 173 -12.11 -8.62 -21.90
N ILE A 174 -11.03 -8.71 -21.14
CA ILE A 174 -10.67 -7.67 -20.16
C ILE A 174 -9.28 -7.14 -20.44
N VAL A 175 -9.16 -5.82 -20.46
CA VAL A 175 -7.89 -5.11 -20.49
C VAL A 175 -7.70 -4.48 -19.13
N PHE A 176 -6.55 -4.73 -18.49
CA PHE A 176 -6.26 -4.21 -17.16
C PHE A 176 -4.78 -3.84 -17.07
N THR A 177 -4.46 -2.88 -16.21
CA THR A 177 -3.09 -2.42 -16.00
C THR A 177 -2.62 -2.85 -14.62
N ILE A 178 -1.46 -3.50 -14.59
CA ILE A 178 -0.76 -3.83 -13.34
C ILE A 178 0.42 -2.89 -13.13
N GLU A 179 0.66 -2.55 -11.87
CA GLU A 179 1.73 -1.66 -11.42
C GLU A 179 2.68 -2.40 -10.47
N ASP A 180 3.98 -2.18 -10.64
CA ASP A 180 4.99 -2.47 -9.62
C ASP A 180 5.85 -1.24 -9.33
N TYR A 181 6.86 -1.39 -8.47
CA TYR A 181 7.76 -0.28 -8.10
C TYR A 181 8.51 0.37 -9.28
N GLN A 182 8.60 -0.29 -10.43
CA GLN A 182 9.35 0.17 -11.60
C GLN A 182 8.45 0.76 -12.68
N GLY A 183 7.16 0.42 -12.71
CA GLY A 183 6.23 1.02 -13.66
C GLY A 183 4.95 0.23 -13.85
N ASN A 184 4.37 0.36 -15.04
CA ASN A 184 3.06 -0.18 -15.39
C ASN A 184 3.14 -1.10 -16.60
N LEU A 185 2.25 -2.10 -16.65
CA LEU A 185 2.08 -2.99 -17.80
C LEU A 185 0.60 -3.24 -18.09
N GLU A 186 0.18 -2.92 -19.30
CA GLU A 186 -1.15 -3.29 -19.80
C GLU A 186 -1.17 -4.79 -20.15
N CYS A 187 -2.16 -5.48 -19.59
CA CYS A 187 -2.40 -6.90 -19.77
C CYS A 187 -3.79 -7.11 -20.40
N THR A 188 -3.95 -8.21 -21.13
CA THR A 188 -5.25 -8.59 -21.70
C THR A 188 -5.52 -10.07 -21.50
N MET A 189 -6.75 -10.41 -21.10
CA MET A 189 -7.24 -11.80 -21.04
C MET A 189 -8.43 -11.98 -21.96
N PHE A 190 -8.41 -13.07 -22.73
CA PHE A 190 -9.43 -13.45 -23.71
C PHE A 190 -9.95 -14.87 -23.41
N GLY A 191 -11.14 -15.20 -23.91
CA GLY A 191 -11.67 -16.57 -23.89
C GLY A 191 -11.60 -17.24 -22.52
N ASN A 192 -10.95 -18.41 -22.43
CA ASN A 192 -10.87 -19.18 -21.20
C ASN A 192 -10.09 -18.48 -20.06
N THR A 193 -9.08 -17.65 -20.36
CA THR A 193 -8.37 -16.92 -19.29
C THR A 193 -9.24 -15.81 -18.71
N TYR A 194 -10.02 -15.13 -19.56
CA TYR A 194 -11.04 -14.18 -19.11
C TYR A 194 -12.07 -14.86 -18.20
N VAL A 195 -12.70 -15.95 -18.67
CA VAL A 195 -13.75 -16.64 -17.91
C VAL A 195 -13.25 -17.14 -16.56
N ARG A 196 -12.02 -17.65 -16.50
CA ARG A 196 -11.45 -18.21 -15.26
C ARG A 196 -10.98 -17.15 -14.27
N TYR A 197 -10.36 -16.08 -14.75
CA TYR A 197 -9.57 -15.18 -13.87
C TYR A 197 -10.09 -13.74 -13.81
N LYS A 198 -11.16 -13.37 -14.54
CA LYS A 198 -11.67 -11.99 -14.54
C LYS A 198 -11.97 -11.44 -13.14
N ASN A 199 -12.48 -12.28 -12.22
CA ASN A 199 -12.90 -11.84 -10.89
C ASN A 199 -11.73 -11.31 -10.04
N TYR A 200 -10.48 -11.68 -10.37
CA TYR A 200 -9.29 -11.19 -9.68
C TYR A 200 -8.84 -9.80 -10.16
N VAL A 201 -9.33 -9.35 -11.33
CA VAL A 201 -8.86 -8.12 -12.00
C VAL A 201 -9.97 -7.18 -12.44
N GLU A 202 -11.24 -7.59 -12.35
CA GLU A 202 -12.40 -6.79 -12.77
C GLU A 202 -12.54 -5.54 -11.91
N GLU A 203 -12.30 -5.67 -10.61
CA GLU A 203 -12.22 -4.55 -9.68
C GLU A 203 -10.75 -4.14 -9.44
N PRO A 204 -10.39 -2.86 -9.65
CA PRO A 204 -9.09 -2.33 -9.26
C PRO A 204 -8.87 -2.40 -7.74
N GLY A 205 -7.60 -2.37 -7.31
CA GLY A 205 -7.22 -2.38 -5.90
C GLY A 205 -6.69 -3.71 -5.37
N GLN A 206 -6.60 -4.73 -6.22
CA GLN A 206 -6.09 -6.05 -5.86
C GLN A 206 -4.59 -6.17 -6.13
N VAL A 207 -3.87 -6.87 -5.26
CA VAL A 207 -2.50 -7.32 -5.54
C VAL A 207 -2.56 -8.77 -6.02
N ILE A 208 -2.10 -9.00 -7.25
CA ILE A 208 -2.20 -10.30 -7.92
C ILE A 208 -0.84 -10.91 -8.18
N PHE A 209 -0.82 -12.23 -8.15
CA PHE A 209 0.28 -13.07 -8.63
C PHE A 209 -0.09 -13.66 -9.98
N ILE A 210 0.73 -13.43 -10.99
CA ILE A 210 0.51 -13.88 -12.36
C ILE A 210 1.63 -14.85 -12.75
N LYS A 211 1.25 -16.05 -13.21
CA LYS A 211 2.14 -16.92 -13.97
C LYS A 211 1.84 -16.70 -15.45
N ALA A 212 2.84 -16.27 -16.20
CA ALA A 212 2.71 -15.94 -17.61
C ALA A 212 3.88 -16.49 -18.42
N LYS A 213 3.72 -16.49 -19.73
CA LYS A 213 4.82 -16.66 -20.68
C LYS A 213 5.02 -15.35 -21.44
N CYS A 214 6.24 -14.82 -21.44
CA CYS A 214 6.62 -13.75 -22.35
C CYS A 214 6.72 -14.34 -23.77
N GLN A 215 6.03 -13.73 -24.73
CA GLN A 215 6.07 -14.14 -26.13
C GLN A 215 6.10 -12.91 -27.04
N LYS A 216 6.50 -13.09 -28.30
CA LYS A 216 6.37 -12.01 -29.29
C LYS A 216 4.89 -11.73 -29.56
N SER A 217 4.55 -10.46 -29.69
CA SER A 217 3.22 -10.04 -30.07
C SER A 217 2.89 -10.50 -31.49
N TYR A 218 1.70 -11.06 -31.67
CA TYR A 218 1.19 -11.43 -32.99
C TYR A 218 0.94 -10.22 -33.89
N ARG A 219 0.72 -9.03 -33.32
CA ARG A 219 0.45 -7.79 -34.07
C ARG A 219 1.71 -7.03 -34.43
N ASP A 220 2.72 -7.11 -33.57
CA ASP A 220 3.96 -6.35 -33.67
C ASP A 220 5.13 -7.24 -33.24
N PRO A 221 5.84 -7.87 -34.19
CA PRO A 221 6.91 -8.83 -33.90
C PRO A 221 8.08 -8.26 -33.08
N ASP A 222 8.21 -6.94 -33.03
CA ASP A 222 9.25 -6.23 -32.26
C ASP A 222 8.83 -5.98 -30.80
N LYS A 223 7.57 -6.27 -30.45
CA LYS A 223 7.06 -6.14 -29.08
C LYS A 223 6.92 -7.49 -28.40
N THR A 224 7.24 -7.51 -27.11
CA THR A 224 6.96 -8.63 -26.21
C THR A 224 5.61 -8.40 -25.52
N GLU A 225 4.76 -9.42 -25.49
CA GLU A 225 3.51 -9.45 -24.75
C GLU A 225 3.50 -10.57 -23.71
N LEU A 226 2.61 -10.45 -22.72
CA LEU A 226 2.37 -11.51 -21.74
C LEU A 226 1.20 -12.38 -22.16
N ARG A 227 1.48 -13.67 -22.34
CA ARG A 227 0.44 -14.70 -22.34
C ARG A 227 0.20 -15.17 -20.92
N ILE A 228 -0.90 -14.70 -20.33
CA ILE A 228 -1.32 -15.07 -18.97
C ILE A 228 -1.76 -16.53 -18.94
N ASN A 229 -1.21 -17.32 -18.03
CA ASN A 229 -1.58 -18.72 -17.82
C ASN A 229 -2.44 -18.90 -16.56
N GLU A 230 -2.08 -18.19 -15.50
CA GLU A 230 -2.75 -18.26 -14.19
C GLU A 230 -2.67 -16.91 -13.49
N VAL A 231 -3.75 -16.51 -12.81
CA VAL A 231 -3.71 -15.40 -11.87
C VAL A 231 -4.43 -15.79 -10.58
N GLU A 232 -3.83 -15.36 -9.47
CA GLU A 232 -4.28 -15.63 -8.10
C GLU A 232 -4.16 -14.34 -7.29
N LEU A 233 -4.98 -14.15 -6.25
CA LEU A 233 -4.72 -13.08 -5.28
C LEU A 233 -3.44 -13.40 -4.51
N LEU A 234 -2.56 -12.42 -4.35
CA LEU A 234 -1.31 -12.64 -3.63
C LEU A 234 -1.57 -12.97 -2.15
N SER A 235 -2.64 -12.42 -1.57
CA SER A 235 -3.13 -12.76 -0.22
C SER A 235 -3.49 -14.24 -0.07
N GLU A 236 -4.10 -14.85 -1.09
CA GLU A 236 -4.45 -16.29 -1.08
C GLU A 236 -3.23 -17.18 -1.31
N VAL A 237 -2.26 -16.73 -2.12
CA VAL A 237 -0.98 -17.42 -2.27
C VAL A 237 -0.22 -17.44 -0.94
N ARG A 238 -0.19 -16.29 -0.24
CA ARG A 238 0.39 -16.14 1.09
C ARG A 238 -0.30 -17.01 2.14
N ALA A 239 -1.63 -17.12 2.09
CA ALA A 239 -2.38 -17.92 3.06
C ALA A 239 -2.15 -19.44 2.92
N ARG A 240 -1.84 -19.92 1.70
CA ARG A 240 -1.67 -21.36 1.42
C ARG A 240 -0.24 -21.86 1.53
N LYS A 241 0.76 -20.97 1.47
CA LYS A 241 2.17 -21.35 1.42
C LYS A 241 2.95 -20.64 2.50
N ASN A 242 3.80 -21.39 3.20
CA ASN A 242 4.74 -20.82 4.14
C ASN A 242 5.99 -20.33 3.40
N LEU A 243 6.64 -19.30 3.92
CA LEU A 243 7.95 -18.89 3.42
C LEU A 243 8.99 -19.96 3.78
N LYS A 244 9.98 -20.08 2.91
CA LYS A 244 11.16 -20.91 3.11
C LYS A 244 12.41 -20.08 2.83
N ALA A 245 13.16 -19.78 3.88
CA ALA A 245 14.50 -19.19 3.78
C ALA A 245 15.54 -20.30 3.69
N THR A 246 16.35 -20.26 2.64
CA THR A 246 17.54 -21.12 2.49
C THR A 246 18.78 -20.26 2.69
N ILE A 247 19.54 -20.53 3.74
CA ILE A 247 20.80 -19.83 4.04
C ILE A 247 21.93 -20.64 3.43
N ASN A 248 22.67 -20.05 2.50
CA ASN A 248 23.91 -20.64 1.98
C ASN A 248 25.09 -20.11 2.80
N MET A 249 25.85 -21.01 3.39
CA MET A 249 27.01 -20.69 4.23
C MET A 249 28.09 -21.76 4.12
N LYS A 250 29.34 -21.43 4.48
CA LYS A 250 30.43 -22.42 4.49
C LYS A 250 30.41 -23.20 5.80
N LEU A 251 30.99 -24.40 5.79
CA LEU A 251 31.12 -25.22 7.00
C LEU A 251 31.85 -24.48 8.14
N GLU A 252 32.85 -23.67 7.81
CA GLU A 252 33.62 -22.85 8.77
C GLU A 252 32.75 -21.80 9.50
N ASP A 253 31.67 -21.34 8.88
CA ASP A 253 30.76 -20.34 9.46
C ASP A 253 29.76 -20.97 10.44
N VAL A 254 29.68 -22.32 10.48
CA VAL A 254 28.79 -23.06 11.38
C VAL A 254 29.43 -23.17 12.77
N THR A 255 29.38 -22.06 13.51
CA THR A 255 29.92 -21.95 14.87
C THR A 255 28.87 -22.26 15.95
N GLU A 256 29.31 -22.51 17.19
CA GLU A 256 28.39 -22.63 18.33
C GLU A 256 27.56 -21.36 18.53
N SER A 257 28.19 -20.18 18.39
CA SER A 257 27.50 -18.88 18.45
C SER A 257 26.38 -18.78 17.42
N PHE A 258 26.64 -19.18 16.17
CA PHE A 258 25.61 -19.20 15.13
C PHE A 258 24.43 -20.09 15.52
N MET A 259 24.71 -21.28 16.05
CA MET A 259 23.67 -22.22 16.48
C MET A 259 22.87 -21.69 17.66
N GLU A 260 23.49 -20.94 18.58
CA GLU A 260 22.80 -20.27 19.69
C GLU A 260 21.93 -19.12 19.21
N ASP A 261 22.43 -18.26 18.32
CA ASP A 261 21.68 -17.16 17.72
C ASP A 261 20.45 -17.67 16.95
N LEU A 262 20.63 -18.73 16.14
CA LEU A 262 19.54 -19.36 15.39
C LEU A 262 18.48 -19.95 16.32
N LYS A 263 18.90 -20.64 17.39
CA LYS A 263 17.97 -21.16 18.42
C LYS A 263 17.26 -20.02 19.16
N GLY A 264 17.96 -18.92 19.43
CA GLY A 264 17.41 -17.72 20.05
C GLY A 264 16.31 -17.11 19.20
N MET A 265 16.59 -16.86 17.92
CA MET A 265 15.61 -16.32 16.97
C MET A 265 14.36 -17.18 16.85
N ILE A 266 14.53 -18.51 16.77
CA ILE A 266 13.43 -19.48 16.72
C ILE A 266 12.53 -19.36 17.96
N LYS A 267 13.12 -19.18 19.15
CA LYS A 267 12.35 -19.01 20.39
C LYS A 267 11.62 -17.67 20.45
N THR A 268 12.22 -16.59 19.97
CA THR A 268 11.64 -15.24 20.06
C THR A 268 10.64 -14.94 18.95
N HIS A 269 10.72 -15.63 17.80
CA HIS A 269 9.84 -15.41 16.65
C HIS A 269 9.16 -16.72 16.18
N PRO A 270 8.35 -17.37 17.04
CA PRO A 270 7.71 -18.63 16.66
C PRO A 270 6.75 -18.44 15.48
N GLY A 271 6.78 -19.38 14.52
CA GLY A 271 5.94 -19.34 13.33
C GLY A 271 5.99 -20.64 12.53
N THR A 272 5.37 -20.63 11.34
CA THR A 272 5.19 -21.81 10.48
C THR A 272 6.15 -21.85 9.28
N ASP A 273 7.03 -20.85 9.15
CA ASP A 273 7.98 -20.77 8.04
C ASP A 273 9.19 -21.68 8.25
N GLN A 274 9.79 -22.08 7.14
CA GLN A 274 10.91 -23.01 7.11
C GLN A 274 12.24 -22.28 6.97
N VAL A 275 13.22 -22.68 7.78
CA VAL A 275 14.62 -22.32 7.58
C VAL A 275 15.39 -23.58 7.19
N VAL A 276 16.15 -23.48 6.10
CA VAL A 276 17.03 -24.52 5.59
C VAL A 276 18.44 -23.97 5.54
N LEU A 277 19.40 -24.72 6.06
CA LEU A 277 20.83 -24.40 5.93
C LEU A 277 21.39 -25.28 4.82
N ASN A 278 21.95 -24.63 3.80
CA ASN A 278 22.75 -25.27 2.77
C ASN A 278 24.21 -24.98 3.07
N ILE A 279 24.90 -25.98 3.62
CA ILE A 279 26.28 -25.84 4.09
C ILE A 279 27.20 -26.43 3.04
N THR A 280 28.05 -25.58 2.45
CA THR A 280 29.08 -26.01 1.51
C THR A 280 30.39 -26.27 2.23
N GLY A 281 30.95 -27.47 2.04
CA GLY A 281 32.30 -27.83 2.47
C GLY A 281 33.15 -28.28 1.28
N ASP A 282 34.45 -28.50 1.50
CA ASP A 282 35.39 -28.82 0.41
C ASP A 282 35.01 -30.10 -0.38
N HIS A 283 34.25 -31.02 0.22
CA HIS A 283 33.93 -32.32 -0.36
C HIS A 283 32.46 -32.78 -0.22
N THR A 284 31.61 -32.05 0.52
CA THR A 284 30.21 -32.46 0.77
C THR A 284 29.30 -31.26 1.02
N ASP A 285 28.11 -31.30 0.41
CA ASP A 285 27.02 -30.37 0.70
C ASP A 285 26.05 -31.00 1.70
N ILE A 286 25.80 -30.34 2.82
CA ILE A 286 24.87 -30.82 3.85
C ILE A 286 23.64 -29.91 3.88
N ASN A 287 22.47 -30.52 3.63
CA ASN A 287 21.18 -29.84 3.76
C ASN A 287 20.57 -30.11 5.13
N PHE A 288 20.58 -29.11 6.01
CA PHE A 288 19.86 -29.18 7.28
C PHE A 288 18.47 -28.56 7.12
N ARG A 289 17.43 -29.36 7.35
CA ARG A 289 16.03 -28.90 7.33
C ARG A 289 15.47 -28.92 8.75
N SER A 290 14.92 -27.80 9.18
CA SER A 290 14.10 -27.76 10.39
C SER A 290 12.90 -28.72 10.26
N LYS A 291 12.74 -29.68 11.19
CA LYS A 291 11.71 -30.73 11.10
C LYS A 291 10.27 -30.22 11.21
N ASN A 292 10.05 -29.08 11.86
CA ASN A 292 8.77 -28.38 11.94
C ASN A 292 9.01 -26.91 11.55
N GLY A 293 8.03 -26.20 10.99
CA GLY A 293 8.14 -24.73 10.88
C GLY A 293 8.30 -24.15 12.30
N ILE A 294 9.33 -23.34 12.52
CA ILE A 294 9.67 -22.85 13.87
C ILE A 294 9.98 -21.35 13.89
N LEU A 295 9.82 -20.66 12.77
CA LEU A 295 10.16 -19.26 12.67
C LEU A 295 9.08 -18.54 11.88
N LYS A 296 8.70 -17.33 12.29
CA LYS A 296 7.95 -16.40 11.45
C LYS A 296 8.96 -15.54 10.71
N ILE A 297 9.04 -15.66 9.39
CA ILE A 297 9.93 -14.84 8.57
C ILE A 297 9.19 -13.53 8.27
N ASP A 298 9.54 -12.49 9.03
CA ASP A 298 9.21 -11.11 8.73
C ASP A 298 10.46 -10.32 8.28
N ASN A 299 10.32 -9.04 7.96
CA ASN A 299 11.44 -8.21 7.52
C ASN A 299 12.59 -8.15 8.55
N PRO A 300 12.33 -7.92 9.87
CA PRO A 300 13.37 -8.02 10.91
C PRO A 300 14.09 -9.36 10.93
N VAL A 301 13.35 -10.47 10.91
CA VAL A 301 13.92 -11.82 10.93
C VAL A 301 14.74 -12.09 9.68
N LEU A 302 14.25 -11.73 8.49
CA LEU A 302 15.01 -11.88 7.25
C LEU A 302 16.33 -11.09 7.30
N HIS A 303 16.31 -9.86 7.85
CA HIS A 303 17.51 -9.05 8.00
C HIS A 303 18.53 -9.72 8.94
N MET A 304 18.07 -10.34 10.03
CA MET A 304 18.94 -11.13 10.90
C MET A 304 19.50 -12.37 10.18
N LEU A 305 18.67 -13.09 9.43
CA LEU A 305 19.10 -14.27 8.68
C LEU A 305 20.17 -13.93 7.63
N LYS A 306 20.05 -12.78 6.96
CA LYS A 306 21.02 -12.27 5.98
C LYS A 306 22.38 -11.93 6.60
N LYS A 307 22.51 -11.82 7.92
CA LYS A 307 23.81 -11.65 8.60
C LYS A 307 24.62 -12.95 8.64
N PHE A 308 23.97 -14.10 8.54
CA PHE A 308 24.65 -15.41 8.60
C PHE A 308 25.13 -15.90 7.24
N GLY A 309 24.66 -15.31 6.14
CA GLY A 309 25.02 -15.72 4.79
C GLY A 309 24.04 -15.24 3.74
N GLU A 310 24.21 -15.75 2.52
CA GLU A 310 23.30 -15.45 1.42
C GLU A 310 21.97 -16.20 1.63
N VAL A 311 20.88 -15.45 1.79
CA VAL A 311 19.54 -16.01 2.02
C VAL A 311 18.72 -15.97 0.74
N LYS A 312 18.25 -17.14 0.30
CA LYS A 312 17.28 -17.29 -0.78
C LYS A 312 15.89 -17.58 -0.21
N LEU A 313 14.94 -16.70 -0.50
CA LEU A 313 13.53 -16.92 -0.16
C LEU A 313 12.79 -17.66 -1.27
N THR A 314 11.90 -18.55 -0.86
CA THR A 314 10.97 -19.29 -1.73
C THR A 314 9.66 -19.50 -0.98
N LEU A 315 8.57 -19.82 -1.67
CA LEU A 315 7.37 -20.36 -1.02
C LEU A 315 7.43 -21.89 -1.02
N GLY A 316 7.24 -22.48 0.17
CA GLY A 316 7.18 -23.91 0.40
C GLY A 316 5.81 -24.53 0.10
#